data_AF-A0A075JVK6-F1
#
_entry.id   AF-A0A075JVK6-F1
#
_cell.length_a   1.000
_cell.length_b   1.000
_cell.length_c   1.000
_cell.angle_alpha   90.00
_cell.angle_beta   90.00
_cell.angle_gamma   90.00
#
_symmetry.space_group_name_H-M   'P 1'
#
loop_
_entity.id
_entity.type
_entity.pdbx_description
1 polymer ?
#
loop_
_entity_poly.entity_id
_entity_poly.type
_entity_poly.pdbx_seq_one_letter_code
_entity_poly.pdbx_strand_id
1 'polypeptide(L)'
;MKQSFKYFLGVLIIGFLTACGSAESNIEGNWKAVIDGEDVGAYMEIGEERIISRQESNDEPITLEYIVTETQDDNFILEVVNPENGTNEFFFEGHFENKNTIKIVNAPGNSAEEQGELVRIKSVQEEMKKDKEEEAAKEAEVKKKEKLAAKKSDEKKKAQKLAEEKEEMKLEQLAKEKEEEEAKALRDEKEAAGIENSWKIQADALDDKIMKDAKEVDPHAQDMQEGFYGQYYGEWDDLLNEVWVELKAALPNKEFEELKYDQNQWIEEKEQNFKAMPDQVASQRAKGMDYLTFETKDRVYYLIGNYMD
;
A
#
# COMPACT_ATOMS: atom_id res chain seq x y z
N MET A 1 -36.99 -92.99 29.38
CA MET A 1 -38.23 -92.31 28.92
C MET A 1 -37.81 -90.96 28.41
N LYS A 2 -37.64 -90.70 27.10
CA LYS A 2 -38.68 -90.55 26.07
C LYS A 2 -39.91 -89.81 26.59
N GLN A 3 -39.97 -88.49 26.42
CA GLN A 3 -41.07 -87.86 25.71
C GLN A 3 -40.75 -86.42 25.30
N SER A 4 -41.15 -86.13 24.08
CA SER A 4 -40.88 -84.99 23.23
C SER A 4 -42.13 -84.14 23.08
N PHE A 5 -41.99 -82.81 23.09
CA PHE A 5 -43.01 -81.85 22.62
C PHE A 5 -42.30 -80.54 22.26
N LYS A 6 -41.90 -80.34 20.99
CA LYS A 6 -42.58 -79.56 19.94
C LYS A 6 -42.76 -78.05 20.26
N TYR A 7 -41.92 -77.26 19.57
CA TYR A 7 -42.11 -75.91 19.00
C TYR A 7 -43.03 -74.88 19.68
N PHE A 8 -42.47 -73.71 20.01
CA PHE A 8 -42.94 -72.44 19.44
C PHE A 8 -41.83 -71.38 19.52
N LEU A 9 -41.24 -71.08 18.35
CA LEU A 9 -40.34 -69.95 18.14
C LEU A 9 -41.20 -68.69 18.08
N GLY A 10 -41.33 -67.98 19.19
CA GLY A 10 -41.96 -66.67 19.24
C GLY A 10 -41.04 -65.63 18.60
N VAL A 11 -41.15 -65.48 17.28
CA VAL A 11 -40.64 -64.33 16.56
C VAL A 11 -41.45 -63.11 17.02
N LEU A 12 -40.90 -62.35 17.97
CA LEU A 12 -41.39 -61.03 18.32
C LEU A 12 -40.89 -60.07 17.22
N ILE A 13 -41.60 -60.02 16.10
CA ILE A 13 -41.52 -58.88 15.18
C ILE A 13 -42.13 -57.70 15.95
N ILE A 14 -41.26 -56.92 16.59
CA ILE A 14 -41.58 -55.53 16.90
C ILE A 14 -41.66 -54.85 15.54
N GLY A 15 -42.87 -54.77 15.00
CA GLY A 15 -43.15 -53.92 13.87
C GLY A 15 -42.75 -52.51 14.26
N PHE A 16 -41.68 -52.00 13.66
CA PHE A 16 -41.54 -50.57 13.48
C PHE A 16 -42.78 -50.14 12.71
N LEU A 17 -43.74 -49.56 13.42
CA LEU A 17 -44.74 -48.69 12.81
C LEU A 17 -43.92 -47.59 12.13
N THR A 18 -43.67 -47.74 10.83
CA THR A 18 -43.41 -46.60 9.97
C THR A 18 -44.65 -45.73 10.10
N ALA A 19 -44.53 -44.67 10.89
CA ALA A 19 -45.50 -43.60 10.88
C ALA A 19 -45.52 -43.06 9.44
N CYS A 20 -46.50 -43.49 8.64
CA CYS A 20 -46.90 -42.80 7.41
C CYS A 20 -47.52 -41.46 7.84
N GLY A 21 -46.68 -40.52 8.27
CA GLY A 21 -47.03 -39.10 8.26
C GLY A 21 -46.83 -38.62 6.82
N SER A 22 -47.79 -37.86 6.30
CA SER A 22 -47.62 -37.16 5.02
C SER A 22 -46.41 -36.22 5.11
N ALA A 23 -45.79 -35.92 3.96
CA ALA A 23 -44.70 -34.95 3.85
C ALA A 23 -45.09 -33.60 4.51
N GLU A 24 -46.35 -33.21 4.39
CA GLU A 24 -46.95 -32.02 4.99
C GLU A 24 -46.80 -31.97 6.53
N SER A 25 -47.05 -33.07 7.25
CA SER A 25 -46.86 -33.11 8.70
C SER A 25 -45.40 -33.21 9.14
N ASN A 26 -44.54 -33.77 8.28
CA ASN A 26 -43.13 -34.00 8.58
C ASN A 26 -42.25 -32.77 8.30
N ILE A 27 -42.72 -31.84 7.46
CA ILE A 27 -41.99 -30.61 7.14
C ILE A 27 -42.14 -29.54 8.22
N GLU A 28 -43.17 -29.63 9.08
CA GLU A 28 -43.37 -28.69 10.17
C GLU A 28 -42.18 -28.65 11.12
N GLY A 29 -41.69 -27.45 11.45
CA GLY A 29 -40.58 -27.23 12.36
C GLY A 29 -39.70 -26.04 11.99
N ASN A 30 -38.60 -25.92 12.72
CA ASN A 30 -37.58 -24.92 12.47
C ASN A 30 -36.45 -25.52 11.66
N TRP A 31 -36.05 -24.85 10.61
CA TRP A 31 -35.08 -25.32 9.62
C TRP A 31 -34.03 -24.26 9.35
N LYS A 32 -32.84 -24.74 9.03
CA LYS A 32 -31.70 -23.94 8.59
C LYS A 32 -31.23 -24.45 7.23
N ALA A 33 -31.03 -23.54 6.29
CA ALA A 33 -30.49 -23.87 4.99
C ALA A 33 -28.96 -24.07 5.07
N VAL A 34 -28.48 -25.12 4.42
CA VAL A 34 -27.07 -25.45 4.29
C VAL A 34 -26.82 -25.71 2.81
N ILE A 35 -25.77 -25.10 2.25
CA ILE A 35 -25.37 -25.31 0.85
C ILE A 35 -23.92 -25.76 0.86
N ASP A 36 -23.62 -26.90 0.22
CA ASP A 36 -22.28 -27.49 0.16
C ASP A 36 -21.62 -27.71 1.54
N GLY A 37 -22.45 -27.97 2.55
CA GLY A 37 -22.02 -28.16 3.94
C GLY A 37 -21.77 -26.86 4.72
N GLU A 38 -21.96 -25.70 4.10
CA GLU A 38 -21.83 -24.39 4.74
C GLU A 38 -23.20 -23.81 5.09
N ASP A 39 -23.27 -23.17 6.26
CA ASP A 39 -24.43 -22.41 6.69
C ASP A 39 -24.54 -21.11 5.89
N VAL A 40 -25.70 -20.86 5.30
CA VAL A 40 -25.92 -19.67 4.47
C VAL A 40 -26.70 -18.58 5.19
N GLY A 41 -26.90 -18.70 6.52
CA GLY A 41 -27.56 -17.67 7.33
C GLY A 41 -29.04 -17.50 6.97
N ALA A 42 -29.67 -18.55 6.42
CA ALA A 42 -31.07 -18.56 6.04
C ALA A 42 -31.84 -19.60 6.86
N TYR A 43 -32.96 -19.16 7.41
CA TYR A 43 -33.73 -19.87 8.42
C TYR A 43 -35.21 -19.87 8.04
N MET A 44 -35.90 -20.97 8.33
CA MET A 44 -37.34 -21.11 8.06
C MET A 44 -38.07 -21.72 9.25
N GLU A 45 -39.19 -21.12 9.64
CA GLU A 45 -40.16 -21.72 10.55
C GLU A 45 -41.36 -22.15 9.70
N ILE A 46 -41.56 -23.46 9.54
CA ILE A 46 -42.67 -24.04 8.79
C ILE A 46 -43.72 -24.49 9.82
N GLY A 47 -44.84 -23.79 9.90
CA GLY A 47 -46.01 -24.18 10.70
C GLY A 47 -47.11 -24.77 9.82
N GLU A 48 -48.27 -25.09 10.37
CA GLU A 48 -49.36 -25.80 9.66
C GLU A 48 -49.83 -25.10 8.36
N GLU A 49 -49.86 -23.76 8.33
CA GLU A 49 -50.42 -23.00 7.20
C GLU A 49 -49.42 -22.05 6.52
N ARG A 50 -48.27 -21.81 7.16
CA ARG A 50 -47.36 -20.74 6.76
C ARG A 50 -45.90 -21.06 7.02
N ILE A 51 -45.05 -20.49 6.17
CA ILE A 51 -43.59 -20.44 6.30
C ILE A 51 -43.21 -19.02 6.73
N ILE A 52 -42.36 -18.92 7.73
CA ILE A 52 -41.69 -17.68 8.13
C ILE A 52 -40.22 -17.82 7.78
N SER A 53 -39.76 -17.10 6.76
CA SER A 53 -38.36 -17.07 6.34
C SER A 53 -37.63 -15.89 6.98
N ARG A 54 -36.41 -16.13 7.47
CA ARG A 54 -35.52 -15.14 8.07
C ARG A 54 -34.13 -15.29 7.46
N GLN A 55 -33.48 -14.18 7.18
CA GLN A 55 -32.10 -14.13 6.70
C GLN A 55 -31.29 -13.21 7.60
N GLU A 56 -30.00 -13.49 7.78
CA GLU A 56 -29.13 -12.62 8.59
C GLU A 56 -29.06 -11.18 8.09
N SER A 57 -29.18 -10.98 6.77
CA SER A 57 -29.12 -9.68 6.12
C SER A 57 -30.44 -8.88 6.16
N ASN A 58 -31.55 -9.49 6.63
CA ASN A 58 -32.86 -8.87 6.65
C ASN A 58 -33.51 -8.98 8.05
N ASP A 59 -33.70 -7.83 8.69
CA ASP A 59 -34.31 -7.77 10.03
C ASP A 59 -35.82 -8.09 10.03
N GLU A 60 -36.49 -8.02 8.87
CA GLU A 60 -37.92 -8.27 8.76
C GLU A 60 -38.21 -9.70 8.21
N PRO A 61 -38.91 -10.56 8.98
CA PRO A 61 -39.27 -11.89 8.51
C PRO A 61 -40.27 -11.82 7.35
N ILE A 62 -40.11 -12.69 6.36
CA ILE A 62 -41.07 -12.87 5.28
C ILE A 62 -42.01 -14.01 5.70
N THR A 63 -43.32 -13.76 5.69
CA THR A 63 -44.33 -14.77 5.97
C THR A 63 -45.08 -15.12 4.68
N LEU A 64 -45.12 -16.40 4.33
CA LEU A 64 -45.73 -16.92 3.10
C LEU A 64 -46.67 -18.08 3.45
N GLU A 65 -47.79 -18.20 2.74
CA GLU A 65 -48.56 -19.44 2.71
C GLU A 65 -47.85 -20.44 1.79
N TYR A 66 -48.05 -21.74 2.00
CA TYR A 66 -47.39 -22.77 1.20
C TYR A 66 -48.29 -23.95 0.88
N ILE A 67 -47.89 -24.71 -0.12
CA ILE A 67 -48.54 -25.95 -0.56
C ILE A 67 -47.45 -27.03 -0.67
N VAL A 68 -47.70 -28.20 -0.08
CA VAL A 68 -46.85 -29.39 -0.22
C VAL A 68 -47.56 -30.39 -1.14
N THR A 69 -46.87 -30.81 -2.20
CA THR A 69 -47.35 -31.84 -3.12
C THR A 69 -46.40 -33.03 -3.09
N GLU A 70 -46.87 -34.18 -2.62
CA GLU A 70 -46.11 -35.45 -2.71
C GLU A 70 -46.01 -35.94 -4.17
N THR A 71 -44.84 -36.41 -4.58
CA THR A 71 -44.61 -36.97 -5.92
C THR A 71 -44.51 -38.51 -5.87
N GLN A 72 -44.30 -39.15 -7.02
CA GLN A 72 -44.26 -40.62 -7.12
C GLN A 72 -42.93 -41.23 -6.64
N ASP A 73 -41.88 -40.41 -6.43
CA ASP A 73 -40.50 -40.86 -6.18
C ASP A 73 -40.02 -40.58 -4.73
N ASP A 74 -40.93 -40.61 -3.75
CA ASP A 74 -40.69 -40.22 -2.35
C ASP A 74 -40.20 -38.75 -2.16
N ASN A 75 -40.22 -37.94 -3.23
CA ASN A 75 -40.00 -36.50 -3.17
C ASN A 75 -41.31 -35.77 -2.85
N PHE A 76 -41.16 -34.51 -2.47
CA PHE A 76 -42.25 -33.54 -2.40
C PHE A 76 -41.81 -32.22 -3.04
N ILE A 77 -42.80 -31.50 -3.56
CA ILE A 77 -42.66 -30.15 -4.07
C ILE A 77 -43.25 -29.20 -3.04
N LEU A 78 -42.47 -28.19 -2.65
CA LEU A 78 -42.93 -27.05 -1.88
C LEU A 78 -43.16 -25.88 -2.84
N GLU A 79 -44.38 -25.35 -2.84
CA GLU A 79 -44.74 -24.11 -3.52
C GLU A 79 -45.12 -23.07 -2.47
N VAL A 80 -44.77 -21.81 -2.69
CA VAL A 80 -45.20 -20.67 -1.87
C VAL A 80 -46.24 -19.85 -2.60
N VAL A 81 -47.20 -19.30 -1.89
CA VAL A 81 -48.21 -18.41 -2.48
C VAL A 81 -47.70 -16.98 -2.43
N ASN A 82 -47.55 -16.36 -3.61
CA ASN A 82 -47.12 -14.98 -3.70
C ASN A 82 -48.23 -14.06 -3.13
N PRO A 83 -47.93 -13.24 -2.10
CA PRO A 83 -48.95 -12.43 -1.43
C PRO A 83 -49.50 -11.29 -2.28
N GLU A 84 -48.79 -10.87 -3.33
CA GLU A 84 -49.20 -9.73 -4.17
C GLU A 84 -50.26 -10.13 -5.20
N ASN A 85 -50.17 -11.35 -5.75
CA ASN A 85 -50.99 -11.80 -6.88
C ASN A 85 -51.72 -13.13 -6.63
N GLY A 86 -51.43 -13.82 -5.52
CA GLY A 86 -52.02 -15.10 -5.15
C GLY A 86 -51.57 -16.29 -6.01
N THR A 87 -50.52 -16.15 -6.82
CA THR A 87 -50.02 -17.25 -7.65
C THR A 87 -49.11 -18.17 -6.85
N ASN A 88 -49.20 -19.47 -7.12
CA ASN A 88 -48.25 -20.45 -6.59
C ASN A 88 -46.92 -20.30 -7.33
N GLU A 89 -45.84 -20.14 -6.57
CA GLU A 89 -44.48 -20.09 -7.06
C GLU A 89 -43.71 -21.32 -6.55
N PHE A 90 -43.03 -22.01 -7.46
CA PHE A 90 -42.19 -23.14 -7.10
C PHE A 90 -41.05 -22.68 -6.18
N PHE A 91 -40.94 -23.30 -5.01
CA PHE A 91 -39.92 -22.96 -4.03
C PHE A 91 -38.78 -23.98 -4.05
N PHE A 92 -39.06 -25.26 -3.84
CA PHE A 92 -38.10 -26.34 -4.11
C PHE A 92 -38.79 -27.71 -4.25
N GLU A 93 -38.07 -28.66 -4.83
CA GLU A 93 -38.34 -30.09 -4.75
C GLU A 93 -37.30 -30.73 -3.83
N GLY A 94 -37.73 -31.61 -2.92
CA GLY A 94 -36.83 -32.27 -1.99
C GLY A 94 -37.35 -33.61 -1.48
N HIS A 95 -36.52 -34.31 -0.73
CA HIS A 95 -36.92 -35.52 0.00
C HIS A 95 -36.31 -35.53 1.40
N PHE A 96 -36.97 -36.23 2.32
CA PHE A 96 -36.43 -36.44 3.66
C PHE A 96 -35.34 -37.53 3.60
N GLU A 97 -34.09 -37.15 3.84
CA GLU A 97 -33.04 -38.15 4.12
C GLU A 97 -33.28 -38.78 5.49
N ASN A 98 -33.75 -37.97 6.45
CA ASN A 98 -34.21 -38.41 7.75
C ASN A 98 -35.14 -37.34 8.37
N LYS A 99 -35.67 -37.59 9.58
CA LYS A 99 -36.59 -36.66 10.26
C LYS A 99 -36.05 -35.23 10.50
N ASN A 100 -34.74 -35.05 10.44
CA ASN A 100 -34.05 -33.79 10.72
C ASN A 100 -33.36 -33.21 9.47
N THR A 101 -33.45 -33.85 8.30
CA THR A 101 -32.74 -33.41 7.10
C THR A 101 -33.61 -33.59 5.87
N ILE A 102 -33.81 -32.50 5.14
CA ILE A 102 -34.40 -32.49 3.80
C ILE A 102 -33.26 -32.23 2.82
N LYS A 103 -33.08 -33.11 1.84
CA LYS A 103 -32.19 -32.86 0.70
C LYS A 103 -32.97 -32.13 -0.38
N ILE A 104 -32.44 -31.01 -0.86
CA ILE A 104 -33.02 -30.25 -1.96
C ILE A 104 -32.54 -30.90 -3.26
N VAL A 105 -33.49 -31.37 -4.06
CA VAL A 105 -33.27 -31.99 -5.37
C VAL A 105 -33.24 -30.93 -6.47
N ASN A 106 -34.12 -29.92 -6.36
CA ASN A 106 -34.21 -28.83 -7.32
C ASN A 106 -34.74 -27.57 -6.63
N ALA A 107 -34.16 -26.41 -6.91
CA ALA A 107 -34.64 -25.13 -6.44
C ALA A 107 -34.30 -24.02 -7.47
N PRO A 108 -35.12 -22.97 -7.58
CA PRO A 108 -34.81 -21.83 -8.45
C PRO A 108 -33.46 -21.21 -8.07
N GLY A 109 -32.56 -21.12 -9.06
CA GLY A 109 -31.26 -20.46 -8.88
C GLY A 109 -30.13 -21.36 -8.40
N ASN A 110 -30.39 -22.60 -7.97
CA ASN A 110 -29.34 -23.55 -7.65
C ASN A 110 -28.72 -24.13 -8.94
N SER A 111 -27.39 -24.23 -8.98
CA SER A 111 -26.72 -24.99 -10.02
C SER A 111 -26.85 -26.50 -9.77
N ALA A 112 -26.75 -27.33 -10.81
CA ALA A 112 -26.87 -28.79 -10.68
C ALA A 112 -25.76 -29.45 -9.81
N GLU A 113 -24.74 -28.66 -9.40
CA GLU A 113 -23.62 -29.10 -8.59
C GLU A 113 -23.77 -28.74 -7.10
N GLU A 114 -24.66 -27.80 -6.76
CA GLU A 114 -24.88 -27.33 -5.38
C GLU A 114 -25.79 -28.30 -4.61
N GLN A 115 -25.29 -28.83 -3.50
CA GLN A 115 -26.05 -29.72 -2.62
C GLN A 115 -26.72 -28.89 -1.53
N GLY A 116 -27.95 -28.43 -1.83
CA GLY A 116 -28.79 -27.74 -0.86
C GLY A 116 -29.44 -28.70 0.12
N GLU A 117 -29.46 -28.34 1.41
CA GLU A 117 -30.10 -29.09 2.47
C GLU A 117 -30.84 -28.18 3.43
N LEU A 118 -31.93 -28.66 4.01
CA LEU A 118 -32.55 -28.06 5.18
C LEU A 118 -32.30 -28.96 6.39
N VAL A 119 -31.67 -28.41 7.41
CA VAL A 119 -31.36 -29.09 8.66
C VAL A 119 -32.28 -28.58 9.76
N ARG A 120 -32.95 -29.50 10.45
CA ARG A 120 -33.88 -29.18 11.54
C ARG A 120 -33.11 -28.64 12.75
N ILE A 121 -33.56 -27.49 13.25
CA ILE A 121 -33.00 -26.82 14.42
C ILE A 121 -34.06 -26.70 15.53
N LYS A 122 -33.62 -26.38 16.75
CA LYS A 122 -34.55 -26.27 17.89
C LYS A 122 -35.31 -24.95 17.88
N SER A 123 -34.61 -23.85 17.63
CA SER A 123 -35.15 -22.49 17.63
C SER A 123 -34.34 -21.66 16.64
N VAL A 124 -35.04 -20.93 15.77
CA VAL A 124 -34.40 -19.98 14.85
C VAL A 124 -33.73 -18.84 15.62
N GLN A 125 -34.36 -18.37 16.69
CA GLN A 125 -33.84 -17.27 17.51
C GLN A 125 -32.52 -17.63 18.20
N GLU A 126 -32.38 -18.86 18.71
CA GLU A 126 -31.15 -19.32 19.35
C GLU A 126 -30.00 -19.50 18.36
N GLU A 127 -30.25 -20.07 17.17
CA GLU A 127 -29.21 -20.23 16.14
C GLU A 127 -28.78 -18.88 15.57
N MET A 128 -29.70 -17.99 15.20
CA MET A 128 -29.36 -16.63 14.75
C MET A 128 -28.54 -15.85 15.80
N LYS A 129 -28.81 -16.06 17.09
CA LYS A 129 -28.02 -15.44 18.16
C LYS A 129 -26.61 -16.01 18.21
N LYS A 130 -26.47 -17.34 18.10
CA LYS A 130 -25.19 -18.03 18.11
C LYS A 130 -24.33 -17.61 16.91
N ASP A 131 -24.91 -17.49 15.73
CA ASP A 131 -24.19 -17.10 14.53
C ASP A 131 -23.73 -15.65 14.60
N LYS A 132 -24.58 -14.73 15.08
CA LYS A 132 -24.18 -13.33 15.37
C LYS A 132 -23.04 -13.24 16.39
N GLU A 133 -23.07 -14.07 17.44
CA GLU A 133 -21.98 -14.11 18.44
C GLU A 133 -20.67 -14.66 17.85
N GLU A 134 -20.74 -15.66 16.97
CA GLU A 134 -19.58 -16.24 16.29
C GLU A 134 -18.98 -15.26 15.27
N GLU A 135 -19.81 -14.57 14.49
CA GLU A 135 -19.37 -13.55 13.54
C GLU A 135 -18.70 -12.37 14.27
N ALA A 136 -19.32 -11.87 15.35
CA ALA A 136 -18.74 -10.82 16.19
C ALA A 136 -17.38 -11.24 16.79
N ALA A 137 -17.23 -12.51 17.17
CA ALA A 137 -15.96 -13.04 17.66
C ALA A 137 -14.88 -13.09 16.56
N LYS A 138 -15.25 -13.52 15.34
CA LYS A 138 -14.36 -13.52 14.16
C LYS A 138 -13.92 -12.09 13.82
N GLU A 139 -14.85 -11.14 13.79
CA GLU A 139 -14.56 -9.72 13.50
C GLU A 139 -13.62 -9.12 14.56
N ALA A 140 -13.85 -9.42 15.84
CA ALA A 140 -12.98 -8.98 16.93
C ALA A 140 -11.56 -9.57 16.82
N GLU A 141 -11.42 -10.82 16.39
CA GLU A 141 -10.11 -11.45 16.15
C GLU A 141 -9.37 -10.79 14.97
N VAL A 142 -10.07 -10.50 13.87
CA VAL A 142 -9.51 -9.77 12.72
C VAL A 142 -9.02 -8.39 13.14
N LYS A 143 -9.86 -7.60 13.83
CA LYS A 143 -9.47 -6.28 14.37
C LYS A 143 -8.27 -6.35 15.31
N LYS A 144 -8.12 -7.43 16.09
CA LYS A 144 -6.96 -7.65 16.96
C LYS A 144 -5.70 -7.96 16.14
N LYS A 145 -5.79 -8.79 15.11
CA LYS A 145 -4.68 -9.09 14.19
C LYS A 145 -4.22 -7.85 13.42
N GLU A 146 -5.15 -7.03 12.94
CA GLU A 146 -4.83 -5.76 12.26
C GLU A 146 -4.10 -4.78 13.18
N LYS A 147 -4.58 -4.60 14.42
CA LYS A 147 -3.89 -3.75 15.42
C LYS A 147 -2.48 -4.25 15.74
N LEU A 148 -2.26 -5.57 15.79
CA LEU A 148 -0.95 -6.18 15.99
C LEU A 148 -0.02 -5.97 14.79
N ALA A 149 -0.55 -6.09 13.56
CA ALA A 149 0.20 -5.85 12.34
C ALA A 149 0.61 -4.37 12.19
N ALA A 150 -0.30 -3.44 12.50
CA ALA A 150 -0.02 -2.00 12.50
C ALA A 150 1.10 -1.64 13.49
N LYS A 151 1.05 -2.15 14.73
CA LYS A 151 2.11 -1.92 15.72
C LYS A 151 3.48 -2.43 15.27
N LYS A 152 3.55 -3.63 14.69
CA LYS A 152 4.80 -4.18 14.15
C LYS A 152 5.36 -3.37 12.98
N SER A 153 4.48 -2.82 12.13
CA SER A 153 4.87 -1.94 11.03
C SER A 153 5.48 -0.63 11.52
N ASP A 154 4.87 -0.01 12.54
CA ASP A 154 5.36 1.23 13.14
C ASP A 154 6.71 1.05 13.86
N GLU A 155 6.90 -0.06 14.58
CA GLU A 155 8.19 -0.40 15.19
C GLU A 155 9.29 -0.62 14.14
N LYS A 156 8.97 -1.29 13.03
CA LYS A 156 9.91 -1.48 11.92
C LYS A 156 10.30 -0.16 11.25
N LYS A 157 9.34 0.74 11.02
CA LYS A 157 9.61 2.08 10.47
C LYS A 157 10.48 2.94 11.39
N LYS A 158 10.25 2.89 12.71
CA LYS A 158 11.09 3.58 13.69
C LYS A 158 12.52 3.03 13.73
N ALA A 159 12.68 1.70 13.69
CA ALA A 159 13.99 1.07 13.65
C ALA A 159 14.75 1.41 12.36
N GLN A 160 14.06 1.48 11.22
CA GLN A 160 14.66 1.85 9.94
C GLN A 160 15.11 3.31 9.92
N LYS A 161 14.26 4.26 10.36
CA LYS A 161 14.66 5.67 10.47
C LYS A 161 15.87 5.87 11.39
N LEU A 162 15.94 5.16 12.50
CA LEU A 162 17.08 5.24 13.42
C LEU A 162 18.37 4.65 12.82
N ALA A 163 18.25 3.67 11.91
CA ALA A 163 19.38 3.12 11.18
C ALA A 163 19.87 4.10 10.10
N GLU A 164 18.94 4.71 9.35
CA GLU A 164 19.23 5.74 8.33
C GLU A 164 19.90 6.97 8.97
N GLU A 165 19.36 7.51 10.08
CA GLU A 165 19.98 8.64 10.80
C GLU A 165 21.40 8.30 11.31
N LYS A 166 21.65 7.05 11.73
CA LYS A 166 22.99 6.62 12.16
C LYS A 166 23.97 6.49 11.00
N GLU A 167 23.49 6.10 9.82
CA GLU A 167 24.30 6.01 8.62
C GLU A 167 24.63 7.40 8.06
N GLU A 168 23.65 8.30 8.05
CA GLU A 168 23.82 9.70 7.67
C GLU A 168 24.84 10.42 8.58
N MET A 169 24.73 10.25 9.90
CA MET A 169 25.73 10.80 10.84
C MET A 169 27.14 10.23 10.61
N LYS A 170 27.26 8.96 10.23
CA LYS A 170 28.56 8.35 9.91
C LYS A 170 29.14 8.92 8.61
N LEU A 171 28.31 9.11 7.59
CA LEU A 171 28.72 9.71 6.33
C LEU A 171 29.13 11.17 6.52
N GLU A 172 28.40 11.92 7.35
CA GLU A 172 28.74 13.31 7.68
C GLU A 172 30.06 13.39 8.47
N GLN A 173 30.33 12.46 9.39
CA GLN A 173 31.63 12.38 10.07
C GLN A 173 32.77 12.05 9.09
N LEU A 174 32.57 11.07 8.20
CA LEU A 174 33.55 10.73 7.17
C LEU A 174 33.82 11.89 6.21
N ALA A 175 32.79 12.65 5.84
CA ALA A 175 32.92 13.84 5.01
C ALA A 175 33.75 14.91 5.72
N LYS A 176 33.46 15.19 7.00
CA LYS A 176 34.24 16.15 7.80
C LYS A 176 35.70 15.72 8.00
N GLU A 177 35.95 14.43 8.24
CA GLU A 177 37.32 13.90 8.34
C GLU A 177 38.08 14.05 7.02
N LYS A 178 37.41 13.78 5.88
CA LYS A 178 38.00 13.92 4.55
C LYS A 178 38.25 15.39 4.19
N GLU A 179 37.35 16.28 4.57
CA GLU A 179 37.47 17.73 4.38
C GLU A 179 38.59 18.32 5.26
N GLU A 180 38.76 17.83 6.50
CA GLU A 180 39.92 18.20 7.35
C GLU A 180 41.24 17.65 6.78
N GLU A 181 41.25 16.45 6.21
CA GLU A 181 42.44 15.85 5.62
C GLU A 181 42.84 16.55 4.31
N GLU A 182 41.86 16.89 3.46
CA GLU A 182 42.05 17.70 2.24
C GLU A 182 42.49 19.13 2.60
N ALA A 183 41.85 19.80 3.56
CA ALA A 183 42.26 21.14 4.01
C ALA A 183 43.68 21.15 4.61
N LYS A 184 44.09 20.06 5.27
CA LYS A 184 45.44 19.90 5.79
C LYS A 184 46.46 19.65 4.68
N ALA A 185 46.14 18.78 3.72
CA ALA A 185 46.98 18.56 2.54
C ALA A 185 47.16 19.85 1.72
N LEU A 186 46.08 20.65 1.60
CA LEU A 186 46.08 21.91 0.88
C LEU A 186 46.84 23.01 1.64
N ARG A 187 46.87 22.97 2.98
CA ARG A 187 47.76 23.78 3.82
C ARG A 187 49.23 23.41 3.65
N ASP A 188 49.53 22.12 3.66
CA ASP A 188 50.90 21.61 3.49
C ASP A 188 51.41 21.87 2.04
N GLU A 189 50.51 21.90 1.05
CA GLU A 189 50.80 22.25 -0.35
C GLU A 189 50.94 23.78 -0.56
N LYS A 190 50.13 24.60 0.15
CA LYS A 190 50.28 26.08 0.24
C LYS A 190 51.63 26.49 0.82
N GLU A 191 52.23 25.68 1.69
CA GLU A 191 53.54 25.96 2.29
C GLU A 191 54.71 25.57 1.36
N ALA A 192 54.47 24.69 0.38
CA ALA A 192 55.48 24.15 -0.53
C ALA A 192 55.50 24.82 -1.91
N ALA A 193 54.38 25.37 -2.37
CA ALA A 193 54.27 26.11 -3.62
C ALA A 193 53.74 27.51 -3.33
N GLY A 194 54.38 28.55 -3.89
CA GLY A 194 54.02 29.95 -3.65
C GLY A 194 52.51 30.24 -3.79
N ILE A 195 52.07 31.36 -3.20
CA ILE A 195 50.66 31.73 -3.05
C ILE A 195 49.88 31.60 -4.38
N GLU A 196 50.48 31.99 -5.51
CA GLU A 196 49.93 31.79 -6.87
C GLU A 196 49.50 30.35 -7.14
N ASN A 197 50.43 29.40 -6.95
CA ASN A 197 50.22 28.01 -7.33
C ASN A 197 49.10 27.38 -6.49
N SER A 198 48.92 27.85 -5.26
CA SER A 198 47.89 27.32 -4.37
C SER A 198 46.46 27.70 -4.76
N TRP A 199 46.24 28.95 -5.15
CA TRP A 199 44.91 29.42 -5.58
C TRP A 199 44.55 28.84 -6.94
N LYS A 200 45.55 28.70 -7.83
CA LYS A 200 45.36 28.02 -9.11
C LYS A 200 44.96 26.55 -8.93
N ILE A 201 45.63 25.83 -8.02
CA ILE A 201 45.25 24.44 -7.69
C ILE A 201 43.82 24.36 -7.19
N GLN A 202 43.37 25.30 -6.35
CA GLN A 202 41.99 25.32 -5.88
C GLN A 202 40.97 25.59 -7.00
N ALA A 203 41.26 26.55 -7.88
CA ALA A 203 40.41 26.83 -9.04
C ALA A 203 40.33 25.63 -10.00
N ASP A 204 41.47 25.00 -10.28
CA ASP A 204 41.54 23.80 -11.13
C ASP A 204 40.79 22.62 -10.48
N ALA A 205 40.93 22.43 -9.16
CA ALA A 205 40.22 21.38 -8.42
C ALA A 205 38.70 21.58 -8.44
N LEU A 206 38.22 22.84 -8.33
CA LEU A 206 36.80 23.15 -8.46
C LEU A 206 36.30 22.85 -9.88
N ASP A 207 37.03 23.24 -10.92
CA ASP A 207 36.64 22.94 -12.30
C ASP A 207 36.62 21.43 -12.57
N ASP A 208 37.63 20.69 -12.09
CA ASP A 208 37.70 19.23 -12.20
C ASP A 208 36.55 18.52 -11.48
N LYS A 209 36.19 19.00 -10.27
CA LYS A 209 35.01 18.52 -9.53
C LYS A 209 33.74 18.69 -10.37
N ILE A 210 33.53 19.88 -10.95
CA ILE A 210 32.35 20.15 -11.77
C ILE A 210 32.30 19.24 -13.00
N MET A 211 33.45 19.02 -13.65
CA MET A 211 33.55 18.11 -14.80
C MET A 211 33.31 16.65 -14.41
N LYS A 212 33.71 16.24 -13.20
CA LYS A 212 33.42 14.91 -12.66
C LYS A 212 31.93 14.74 -12.37
N ASP A 213 31.32 15.68 -11.67
CA ASP A 213 29.90 15.66 -11.34
C ASP A 213 29.03 15.64 -12.60
N ALA A 214 29.41 16.40 -13.64
CA ALA A 214 28.71 16.39 -14.93
C ALA A 214 28.73 14.99 -15.59
N LYS A 215 29.88 14.31 -15.55
CA LYS A 215 30.02 12.94 -16.08
C LYS A 215 29.27 11.90 -15.26
N GLU A 216 29.09 12.12 -13.97
CA GLU A 216 28.30 11.21 -13.12
C GLU A 216 26.80 11.31 -13.44
N VAL A 217 26.31 12.50 -13.79
CA VAL A 217 24.91 12.71 -14.17
C VAL A 217 24.59 12.13 -15.55
N ASP A 218 25.46 12.33 -16.54
CA ASP A 218 25.34 11.68 -17.85
C ASP A 218 26.71 11.25 -18.39
N PRO A 219 27.10 9.97 -18.18
CA PRO A 219 28.38 9.44 -18.65
C PRO A 219 28.54 9.40 -20.17
N HIS A 220 27.45 9.56 -20.92
CA HIS A 220 27.42 9.47 -22.38
C HIS A 220 27.27 10.84 -23.05
N ALA A 221 27.01 11.89 -22.28
CA ALA A 221 26.98 13.25 -22.81
C ALA A 221 28.36 13.65 -23.36
N GLN A 222 28.38 14.13 -24.61
CA GLN A 222 29.57 14.71 -25.22
C GLN A 222 29.82 16.13 -24.67
N ASP A 223 28.75 16.85 -24.36
CA ASP A 223 28.76 18.21 -23.88
C ASP A 223 28.03 18.30 -22.54
N MET A 224 28.45 19.23 -21.68
CA MET A 224 27.77 19.51 -20.44
C MET A 224 26.34 20.03 -20.70
N GLN A 225 25.37 19.52 -19.97
CA GLN A 225 23.98 19.96 -20.10
C GLN A 225 23.86 21.45 -19.79
N GLU A 226 23.12 22.18 -20.64
CA GLU A 226 22.80 23.59 -20.38
C GLU A 226 22.12 23.75 -19.01
N GLY A 227 22.63 24.70 -18.22
CA GLY A 227 22.20 25.00 -16.87
C GLY A 227 22.93 24.24 -15.78
N PHE A 228 23.72 23.21 -16.13
CA PHE A 228 24.43 22.39 -15.15
C PHE A 228 25.55 23.16 -14.47
N TYR A 229 26.30 23.98 -15.22
CA TYR A 229 27.43 24.72 -14.66
C TYR A 229 26.96 25.77 -13.65
N GLY A 230 25.80 26.37 -13.89
CA GLY A 230 25.18 27.42 -13.10
C GLY A 230 24.91 27.08 -11.63
N GLN A 231 24.84 25.79 -11.28
CA GLN A 231 24.64 25.37 -9.88
C GLN A 231 25.87 25.62 -9.01
N TYR A 232 27.05 25.82 -9.62
CA TYR A 232 28.32 26.06 -8.93
C TYR A 232 28.68 27.55 -8.82
N TYR A 233 27.75 28.45 -9.17
CA TYR A 233 27.97 29.90 -9.05
C TYR A 233 28.45 30.31 -7.66
N GLY A 234 27.86 29.75 -6.60
CA GLY A 234 28.23 30.04 -5.22
C GLY A 234 29.67 29.66 -4.89
N GLU A 235 30.11 28.46 -5.30
CA GLU A 235 31.48 27.99 -5.05
C GLU A 235 32.52 28.87 -5.77
N TRP A 236 32.23 29.30 -6.99
CA TRP A 236 33.10 30.22 -7.73
C TRP A 236 33.10 31.65 -7.15
N ASP A 237 31.96 32.16 -6.68
CA ASP A 237 31.87 33.48 -6.04
C ASP A 237 32.59 33.51 -4.69
N ASP A 238 32.49 32.43 -3.91
CA ASP A 238 33.23 32.26 -2.66
C ASP A 238 34.74 32.26 -2.92
N LEU A 239 35.22 31.48 -3.90
CA LEU A 239 36.62 31.47 -4.30
C LEU A 239 37.10 32.84 -4.80
N LEU A 240 36.27 33.56 -5.57
CA LEU A 240 36.56 34.93 -6.00
C LEU A 240 36.75 35.87 -4.81
N ASN A 241 35.88 35.77 -3.80
CA ASN A 241 35.98 36.58 -2.60
C ASN A 241 37.22 36.25 -1.77
N GLU A 242 37.62 34.98 -1.68
CA GLU A 242 38.85 34.56 -1.00
C GLU A 242 40.09 35.13 -1.71
N VAL A 243 40.18 34.97 -3.04
CA VAL A 243 41.23 35.55 -3.89
C VAL A 243 41.29 37.07 -3.71
N TRP A 244 40.13 37.74 -3.66
CA TRP A 244 40.04 39.19 -3.44
C TRP A 244 40.60 39.64 -2.10
N VAL A 245 40.29 38.91 -1.02
CA VAL A 245 40.81 39.19 0.33
C VAL A 245 42.34 39.07 0.35
N GLU A 246 42.89 38.06 -0.31
CA GLU A 246 44.33 37.85 -0.36
C GLU A 246 45.03 38.97 -1.15
N LEU A 247 44.48 39.37 -2.31
CA LEU A 247 45.01 40.48 -3.11
C LEU A 247 44.99 41.80 -2.33
N LYS A 248 43.94 42.05 -1.55
CA LYS A 248 43.85 43.24 -0.70
C LYS A 248 44.97 43.28 0.34
N ALA A 249 45.40 42.11 0.83
CA ALA A 249 46.48 42.02 1.81
C ALA A 249 47.87 42.11 1.15
N ALA A 250 48.02 41.59 -0.07
CA ALA A 250 49.31 41.48 -0.76
C ALA A 250 49.69 42.74 -1.57
N LEU A 251 48.72 43.40 -2.20
CA LEU A 251 49.00 44.51 -3.13
C LEU A 251 49.22 45.85 -2.43
N PRO A 252 50.08 46.73 -2.98
CA PRO A 252 50.16 48.13 -2.56
C PRO A 252 48.82 48.85 -2.71
N ASN A 253 48.47 49.72 -1.75
CA ASN A 253 47.18 50.43 -1.72
C ASN A 253 46.78 51.10 -3.06
N LYS A 254 47.74 51.68 -3.79
CA LYS A 254 47.46 52.34 -5.07
C LYS A 254 47.05 51.34 -6.14
N GLU A 255 47.77 50.21 -6.25
CA GLU A 255 47.48 49.15 -7.21
C GLU A 255 46.16 48.45 -6.85
N PHE A 256 45.91 48.21 -5.56
CA PHE A 256 44.64 47.64 -5.12
C PHE A 256 43.43 48.56 -5.38
N GLU A 257 43.55 49.88 -5.22
CA GLU A 257 42.44 50.79 -5.56
C GLU A 257 42.18 50.86 -7.07
N GLU A 258 43.22 50.74 -7.91
CA GLU A 258 43.06 50.59 -9.37
C GLU A 258 42.34 49.27 -9.70
N LEU A 259 42.76 48.16 -9.09
CA LEU A 259 42.10 46.86 -9.26
C LEU A 259 40.65 46.87 -8.75
N LYS A 260 40.36 47.56 -7.65
CA LYS A 260 39.02 47.71 -7.10
C LYS A 260 38.08 48.49 -8.00
N TYR A 261 38.61 49.50 -8.69
CA TYR A 261 37.83 50.17 -9.73
C TYR A 261 37.48 49.21 -10.87
N ASP A 262 38.45 48.46 -11.37
CA ASP A 262 38.26 47.45 -12.42
C ASP A 262 37.25 46.36 -12.00
N GLN A 263 37.37 45.86 -10.77
CA GLN A 263 36.44 44.88 -10.20
C GLN A 263 35.00 45.40 -10.15
N ASN A 264 34.79 46.65 -9.74
CA ASN A 264 33.45 47.23 -9.71
C ASN A 264 32.85 47.37 -11.12
N GLN A 265 33.65 47.78 -12.10
CA GLN A 265 33.20 47.87 -13.49
C GLN A 265 32.84 46.49 -14.04
N TRP A 266 33.68 45.47 -13.80
CA TRP A 266 33.39 44.10 -14.19
C TRP A 266 32.07 43.59 -13.55
N ILE A 267 31.83 43.87 -12.26
CA ILE A 267 30.56 43.51 -11.60
C ILE A 267 29.38 44.19 -12.28
N GLU A 268 29.47 45.50 -12.55
CA GLU A 268 28.39 46.25 -13.21
C GLU A 268 28.07 45.68 -14.60
N GLU A 269 29.10 45.40 -15.41
CA GLU A 269 28.95 44.82 -16.75
C GLU A 269 28.36 43.41 -16.68
N LYS A 270 28.88 42.54 -15.81
CA LYS A 270 28.37 41.17 -15.59
C LYS A 270 26.89 41.17 -15.23
N GLU A 271 26.51 41.99 -14.26
CA GLU A 271 25.13 42.09 -13.78
C GLU A 271 24.18 42.69 -14.82
N GLN A 272 24.65 43.67 -15.60
CA GLN A 272 23.87 44.25 -16.69
C GLN A 272 23.63 43.21 -17.80
N ASN A 273 24.67 42.48 -18.19
CA ASN A 273 24.58 41.44 -19.21
C ASN A 273 23.65 40.31 -18.76
N PHE A 274 23.77 39.84 -17.53
CA PHE A 274 22.88 38.83 -16.96
C PHE A 274 21.42 39.28 -16.96
N LYS A 275 21.13 40.52 -16.54
CA LYS A 275 19.77 41.09 -16.57
C LYS A 275 19.20 41.24 -17.98
N ALA A 276 20.05 41.38 -18.99
CA ALA A 276 19.63 41.47 -20.39
C ALA A 276 19.34 40.09 -21.02
N MET A 277 19.71 39.00 -20.34
CA MET A 277 19.44 37.65 -20.84
C MET A 277 17.95 37.30 -20.72
N PRO A 278 17.40 36.53 -21.68
CA PRO A 278 16.04 36.00 -21.55
C PRO A 278 15.91 35.14 -20.29
N ASP A 279 14.79 35.29 -19.56
CA ASP A 279 14.53 34.56 -18.30
C ASP A 279 13.13 33.93 -18.26
N GLN A 280 12.43 33.88 -19.40
CA GLN A 280 11.00 33.55 -19.48
C GLN A 280 10.74 32.08 -19.15
N VAL A 281 11.62 31.18 -19.60
CA VAL A 281 11.51 29.74 -19.36
C VAL A 281 12.67 29.22 -18.53
N ALA A 282 12.46 28.08 -17.87
CA ALA A 282 13.45 27.51 -16.94
C ALA A 282 14.82 27.26 -17.60
N SER A 283 14.84 26.78 -18.84
CA SER A 283 16.09 26.57 -19.59
C SER A 283 16.85 27.87 -19.86
N GLN A 284 16.14 28.98 -20.12
CA GLN A 284 16.77 30.28 -20.33
C GLN A 284 17.37 30.83 -19.03
N ARG A 285 16.65 30.70 -17.91
CA ARG A 285 17.19 31.05 -16.58
C ARG A 285 18.43 30.24 -16.23
N ALA A 286 18.43 28.95 -16.55
CA ALA A 286 19.56 28.07 -16.30
C ALA A 286 20.80 28.49 -17.11
N LYS A 287 20.63 28.86 -18.39
CA LYS A 287 21.72 29.45 -19.20
C LYS A 287 22.26 30.76 -18.60
N GLY A 288 21.39 31.59 -18.03
CA GLY A 288 21.83 32.78 -17.33
C GLY A 288 22.71 32.46 -16.12
N MET A 289 22.39 31.40 -15.38
CA MET A 289 23.23 30.95 -14.26
C MET A 289 24.58 30.38 -14.72
N ASP A 290 24.59 29.63 -15.83
CA ASP A 290 25.86 29.21 -16.46
C ASP A 290 26.72 30.42 -16.81
N TYR A 291 26.14 31.46 -17.44
CA TYR A 291 26.84 32.70 -17.76
C TYR A 291 27.49 33.33 -16.52
N LEU A 292 26.73 33.53 -15.44
CA LEU A 292 27.26 34.11 -14.21
C LEU A 292 28.44 33.29 -13.66
N THR A 293 28.35 31.97 -13.75
CA THR A 293 29.39 31.07 -13.25
C THR A 293 30.65 31.14 -14.11
N PHE A 294 30.52 31.13 -15.44
CA PHE A 294 31.66 31.26 -16.35
C PHE A 294 32.38 32.61 -16.19
N GLU A 295 31.64 33.71 -16.15
CA GLU A 295 32.24 35.04 -15.94
C GLU A 295 33.01 35.09 -14.61
N THR A 296 32.45 34.48 -13.56
CA THR A 296 33.08 34.47 -12.23
C THR A 296 34.33 33.60 -12.22
N LYS A 297 34.29 32.41 -12.84
CA LYS A 297 35.48 31.56 -13.07
C LYS A 297 36.58 32.32 -13.82
N ASP A 298 36.25 32.93 -14.95
CA ASP A 298 37.22 33.65 -15.76
C ASP A 298 37.84 34.80 -14.98
N ARG A 299 37.05 35.47 -14.14
CA ARG A 299 37.55 36.52 -13.25
C ARG A 299 38.49 35.97 -12.17
N VAL A 300 38.20 34.82 -11.58
CA VAL A 300 39.11 34.15 -10.62
C VAL A 300 40.46 33.88 -11.27
N TYR A 301 40.48 33.22 -12.44
CA TYR A 301 41.73 32.94 -13.15
C TYR A 301 42.46 34.21 -13.59
N TYR A 302 41.73 35.24 -14.01
CA TYR A 302 42.31 36.54 -14.33
C TYR A 302 43.02 37.15 -13.11
N LEU A 303 42.38 37.17 -11.95
CA LEU A 303 42.95 37.74 -10.74
C LEU A 303 44.20 36.98 -10.27
N ILE A 304 44.13 35.65 -10.27
CA ILE A 304 45.28 34.80 -9.92
C ILE A 304 46.43 35.07 -10.89
N GLY A 305 46.21 34.91 -12.20
CA GLY A 305 47.28 34.96 -13.19
C GLY A 305 47.85 36.35 -13.50
N ASN A 306 47.26 37.44 -12.99
CA ASN A 306 47.77 38.80 -13.21
C ASN A 306 48.24 39.50 -11.94
N TYR A 307 47.85 39.04 -10.74
CA TYR A 307 48.10 39.77 -9.50
C TYR A 307 48.62 38.91 -8.34
N MET A 308 48.69 37.59 -8.50
CA MET A 308 49.26 36.68 -7.50
C MET A 308 50.51 36.04 -8.12
N ASP A 309 51.67 36.65 -7.94
CA ASP A 309 53.00 36.08 -8.26
C ASP A 309 53.77 35.80 -6.95
#